data_AF-A0A925VDP9-F1
#
_entry.id   AF-A0A925VDP9-F1
#
_cell.length_a   1.000
_cell.length_b   1.000
_cell.length_c   1.000
_cell.angle_alpha   90.00
_cell.angle_beta   90.00
_cell.angle_gamma   90.00
#
_symmetry.space_group_name_H-M   'P 1'
#
loop_
_entity.id
_entity.type
_entity.pdbx_description
1 polymer ?
#
loop_
_entity_poly.entity_id
_entity_poly.type
_entity_poly.pdbx_seq_one_letter_code
_entity_poly.pdbx_strand_id
1 'polypeptide(L)'
;MTQQRPARLAPFALLLALAPACDSREKSMERTIDLEKREVKKDEIVAEQVPPHPTREKLLPVLSKIYPLNQVPPATETELEADGTYNYEVQAGVAAVVKLAGGLSEQDKIKAIVTGTAEADAWAFRSDARRDYADLIHRVKRGYGDEQKDQILHMYGQLRLLQFFNGPDAQAAIDALPEDVKPTVVAMQQRFVTDKNKIWQEWMNVRMYARRVVAGDEPYRGVLRQIKQELGHEEPAPLTWEQSMDAPFGGWAKEIRDNEELFIKLTDLRELKDREEYLNETHSMWVIDGSSKVPPKAKGVKIDPELGFGVHREDLGGGYNELTFVFSKNLSGTSLKRSFVRSIIYGQLLTDFAMLATAGGDFAQRDENNMIDSKTAVVPDKYDPLYAKCGSSAALDTFVTHFKSKFPFLADLPANGSEEAVLGAAHKCVIDGAKGDIHVPAKGDMKDVEGPAPGTRLALFQMLARFENVDVDLAKMGSEKKTEEDEVIEDAEAVLKRIKEKENEGKGVK
;
A
#
# COMPACT_ATOMS: atom_id res chain seq x y z
N MET A 1 -38.48 65.31 11.07
CA MET A 1 -39.39 64.65 12.02
C MET A 1 -39.56 63.24 11.48
N THR A 2 -39.06 62.15 12.06
CA THR A 2 -39.13 61.69 13.46
C THR A 2 -37.97 60.71 13.77
N GLN A 3 -37.43 60.83 14.99
CA GLN A 3 -36.62 59.96 15.88
C GLN A 3 -35.97 58.61 15.48
N GLN A 4 -34.67 58.54 15.83
CA GLN A 4 -33.91 57.53 16.63
C GLN A 4 -33.69 56.05 16.16
N ARG A 5 -32.43 55.76 15.75
CA ARG A 5 -31.41 54.73 16.17
C ARG A 5 -31.84 53.43 16.93
N PRO A 6 -31.00 52.35 17.02
CA PRO A 6 -29.76 51.96 16.29
C PRO A 6 -29.59 50.44 15.91
N ALA A 7 -28.55 50.17 15.11
CA ALA A 7 -27.68 48.99 14.95
C ALA A 7 -28.01 47.61 15.58
N ARG A 8 -27.86 46.53 14.78
CA ARG A 8 -26.85 45.45 14.97
C ARG A 8 -26.96 44.34 13.92
N LEU A 9 -25.81 43.87 13.45
CA LEU A 9 -25.59 42.62 12.71
C LEU A 9 -26.08 41.41 13.51
N ALA A 10 -26.71 40.45 12.84
CA ALA A 10 -26.76 39.05 13.24
C ALA A 10 -26.99 38.14 12.00
N PRO A 11 -26.44 36.91 12.03
CA PRO A 11 -26.15 36.08 10.86
C PRO A 11 -27.33 35.18 10.45
N PHE A 12 -27.28 34.66 9.21
CA PHE A 12 -28.18 33.62 8.72
C PHE A 12 -28.06 32.37 9.59
N ALA A 13 -29.06 32.17 10.46
CA ALA A 13 -29.26 30.94 11.22
C ALA A 13 -29.88 29.88 10.32
N LEU A 14 -29.17 28.75 10.18
CA LEU A 14 -29.66 27.49 9.68
C LEU A 14 -30.82 27.03 10.58
N LEU A 15 -32.04 26.96 10.05
CA LEU A 15 -33.20 26.45 10.78
C LEU A 15 -33.07 24.93 10.94
N LEU A 16 -32.72 24.52 12.15
CA LEU A 16 -33.03 23.20 12.72
C LEU A 16 -34.54 22.97 12.71
N ALA A 17 -35.00 21.97 11.98
CA ALA A 17 -36.31 21.38 12.17
C ALA A 17 -36.22 20.26 13.21
N LEU A 18 -36.70 20.53 14.44
CA LEU A 18 -37.21 19.54 15.39
C LEU A 18 -38.64 19.19 14.94
N ALA A 19 -39.10 17.94 14.85
CA ALA A 19 -39.32 16.94 15.90
C ALA A 19 -40.04 15.70 15.26
N PRO A 20 -40.52 14.66 15.98
CA PRO A 20 -40.02 13.94 17.18
C PRO A 20 -40.00 12.40 16.99
N ALA A 21 -39.12 11.68 17.70
CA ALA A 21 -39.39 10.42 18.42
C ALA A 21 -38.07 9.75 18.82
N CYS A 22 -37.74 9.85 20.10
CA CYS A 22 -36.69 9.07 20.74
C CYS A 22 -37.08 7.58 20.70
N ASP A 23 -36.40 6.78 19.88
CA ASP A 23 -36.29 5.34 20.15
C ASP A 23 -35.32 5.16 21.33
N SER A 24 -35.72 4.40 22.34
CA SER A 24 -34.82 4.05 23.45
C SER A 24 -33.69 3.17 22.93
N ARG A 25 -32.51 3.28 23.54
CA ARG A 25 -31.34 2.43 23.27
C ARG A 25 -31.68 0.94 23.30
N GLU A 26 -32.70 0.59 24.09
CA GLU A 26 -33.29 -0.75 24.23
C GLU A 26 -34.04 -1.20 22.96
N LYS A 27 -34.85 -0.34 22.32
CA LYS A 27 -35.49 -0.65 21.01
C LYS A 27 -34.50 -0.71 19.86
N SER A 28 -33.43 0.10 19.93
CA SER A 28 -32.31 -0.02 18.99
C SER A 28 -31.59 -1.35 19.16
N MET A 29 -31.34 -1.78 20.40
CA MET A 29 -30.74 -3.07 20.71
C MET A 29 -31.66 -4.25 20.36
N GLU A 30 -32.98 -4.15 20.60
CA GLU A 30 -33.93 -5.19 20.20
C GLU A 30 -33.97 -5.35 18.68
N ARG A 31 -33.84 -4.27 17.89
CA ARG A 31 -33.67 -4.42 16.43
C ARG A 31 -32.35 -5.10 16.05
N THR A 32 -31.26 -4.77 16.73
CA THR A 32 -29.95 -5.41 16.45
C THR A 32 -29.98 -6.89 16.87
N ILE A 33 -30.60 -7.20 18.00
CA ILE A 33 -30.77 -8.57 18.50
C ILE A 33 -31.80 -9.33 17.64
N ASP A 34 -32.86 -8.72 17.12
CA ASP A 34 -33.76 -9.36 16.15
C ASP A 34 -33.11 -9.54 14.77
N LEU A 35 -32.14 -8.69 14.40
CA LEU A 35 -31.27 -8.88 13.23
C LEU A 35 -30.24 -9.99 13.45
N GLU A 36 -29.70 -10.13 14.67
CA GLU A 36 -28.76 -11.20 15.06
C GLU A 36 -29.47 -12.54 15.37
N LYS A 37 -30.74 -12.51 15.80
CA LYS A 37 -31.60 -13.69 16.06
C LYS A 37 -32.39 -14.15 14.86
N ARG A 38 -32.46 -13.36 13.79
CA ARG A 38 -32.65 -13.96 12.48
C ARG A 38 -31.46 -14.88 12.33
N GLU A 39 -31.72 -16.19 12.53
CA GLU A 39 -30.84 -17.21 12.02
C GLU A 39 -30.37 -16.68 10.68
N VAL A 40 -29.04 -16.51 10.55
CA VAL A 40 -28.42 -16.41 9.25
C VAL A 40 -29.02 -17.59 8.53
N LYS A 41 -30.01 -17.32 7.67
CA LYS A 41 -30.27 -18.23 6.59
C LYS A 41 -28.88 -18.34 6.03
N LYS A 42 -28.29 -19.53 6.17
CA LYS A 42 -27.38 -20.00 5.17
C LYS A 42 -28.24 -19.93 3.92
N ASP A 43 -28.28 -18.74 3.32
CA ASP A 43 -28.40 -18.61 1.90
C ASP A 43 -27.19 -19.44 1.50
N GLU A 44 -27.44 -20.73 1.26
CA GLU A 44 -26.75 -21.39 0.18
C GLU A 44 -26.79 -20.33 -0.90
N ILE A 45 -25.63 -19.71 -1.14
CA ILE A 45 -25.42 -18.95 -2.35
C ILE A 45 -25.54 -20.04 -3.40
N VAL A 46 -26.79 -20.33 -3.78
CA VAL A 46 -27.12 -20.98 -5.02
C VAL A 46 -26.62 -19.94 -5.99
N ALA A 47 -25.36 -20.10 -6.41
CA ALA A 47 -24.90 -19.48 -7.63
C ALA A 47 -26.04 -19.77 -8.60
N GLU A 48 -26.76 -18.72 -9.02
CA GLU A 48 -27.63 -18.84 -10.17
C GLU A 48 -26.81 -19.63 -11.18
N GLN A 49 -27.30 -20.79 -11.60
CA GLN A 49 -26.60 -21.64 -12.54
C GLN A 49 -26.59 -20.88 -13.85
N VAL A 50 -25.66 -19.92 -13.96
CA VAL A 50 -25.36 -19.19 -15.14
C VAL A 50 -25.02 -20.26 -16.17
N PRO A 51 -25.81 -20.39 -17.25
CA PRO A 51 -25.54 -21.41 -18.23
C PRO A 51 -24.13 -21.20 -18.79
N PRO A 52 -23.34 -22.27 -18.94
CA PRO A 52 -21.96 -22.15 -19.41
C PRO A 52 -21.93 -21.52 -20.81
N HIS A 53 -21.25 -20.38 -20.93
CA HIS A 53 -21.08 -19.71 -22.22
C HIS A 53 -20.22 -20.58 -23.15
N PRO A 54 -20.65 -20.89 -24.39
CA PRO A 54 -19.99 -21.87 -25.25
C PRO A 54 -18.53 -21.50 -25.56
N THR A 55 -18.23 -20.22 -25.76
CA THR A 55 -16.86 -19.74 -25.97
C THR A 55 -15.98 -19.86 -24.71
N ARG A 56 -16.56 -19.72 -23.52
CA ARG A 56 -15.83 -19.89 -22.24
C ARG A 56 -15.42 -21.34 -22.05
N GLU A 57 -16.31 -22.29 -22.35
CA GLU A 57 -16.00 -23.72 -22.25
C GLU A 57 -14.83 -24.13 -23.16
N LYS A 58 -14.78 -23.58 -24.38
CA LYS A 58 -13.66 -23.82 -25.32
C LYS A 58 -12.33 -23.27 -24.80
N LEU A 59 -12.37 -22.22 -24.00
CA LEU A 59 -11.18 -21.55 -23.44
C LEU A 59 -10.69 -22.17 -22.14
N LEU A 60 -11.40 -23.15 -21.56
CA LEU A 60 -11.07 -23.76 -20.28
C LEU A 60 -9.59 -24.15 -20.09
N PRO A 61 -8.90 -24.77 -21.07
CA PRO A 61 -7.48 -25.12 -20.92
C PRO A 61 -6.58 -23.94 -20.54
N VAL A 62 -6.91 -22.73 -21.02
CA VAL A 62 -6.21 -21.50 -20.70
C VAL A 62 -6.79 -20.84 -19.44
N LEU A 63 -8.11 -20.77 -19.32
CA LEU A 63 -8.76 -20.08 -18.20
C LEU A 63 -8.43 -20.72 -16.85
N SER A 64 -8.31 -22.06 -16.78
CA SER A 64 -7.94 -22.77 -15.54
C SER A 64 -6.49 -22.53 -15.10
N LYS A 65 -5.64 -22.02 -16.00
CA LYS A 65 -4.25 -21.63 -15.67
C LYS A 65 -4.17 -20.17 -15.24
N ILE A 66 -4.97 -19.32 -15.87
CA ILE A 66 -5.12 -17.90 -15.48
C ILE A 66 -5.80 -17.78 -14.12
N TYR A 67 -6.83 -18.56 -13.85
CA TYR A 67 -7.58 -18.59 -12.59
C TYR A 67 -7.32 -19.94 -11.89
N PRO A 68 -6.33 -20.02 -10.97
CA PRO A 68 -5.82 -21.28 -10.43
C PRO A 68 -6.72 -21.90 -9.35
N LEU A 69 -7.85 -21.27 -9.05
CA LEU A 69 -8.80 -21.72 -8.03
C LEU A 69 -9.84 -22.68 -8.60
N ASN A 70 -10.61 -23.31 -7.70
CA ASN A 70 -11.42 -24.49 -8.00
C ASN A 70 -12.47 -24.31 -9.11
N GLN A 71 -12.98 -23.09 -9.34
CA GLN A 71 -14.00 -22.84 -10.36
C GLN A 71 -13.72 -21.54 -11.14
N VAL A 72 -13.38 -21.68 -12.41
CA VAL A 72 -13.23 -20.54 -13.34
C VAL A 72 -14.56 -19.77 -13.40
N PRO A 73 -14.55 -18.43 -13.32
CA PRO A 73 -15.74 -17.58 -13.44
C PRO A 73 -16.63 -17.95 -14.63
N PRO A 74 -17.96 -18.01 -14.47
CA PRO A 74 -18.87 -18.09 -15.62
C PRO A 74 -18.85 -16.78 -16.41
N ALA A 75 -19.24 -16.87 -17.68
CA ALA A 75 -19.42 -15.72 -18.56
C ALA A 75 -20.89 -15.57 -18.99
N THR A 76 -21.37 -14.34 -19.10
CA THR A 76 -22.74 -14.01 -19.56
C THR A 76 -22.71 -12.88 -20.56
N GLU A 77 -23.66 -12.84 -21.49
CA GLU A 77 -23.87 -11.67 -22.34
C GLU A 77 -24.85 -10.71 -21.65
N THR A 78 -24.63 -9.41 -21.81
CA THR A 78 -25.50 -8.36 -21.28
C THR A 78 -26.15 -7.56 -22.40
N GLU A 79 -27.27 -6.91 -22.11
CA GLU A 79 -27.95 -6.01 -23.05
C GLU A 79 -27.27 -4.64 -23.19
N LEU A 80 -26.22 -4.38 -22.40
CA LEU A 80 -25.49 -3.10 -22.42
C LEU A 80 -24.59 -3.02 -23.66
N GLU A 81 -24.66 -1.90 -24.37
CA GLU A 81 -23.73 -1.62 -25.47
C GLU A 81 -22.29 -1.47 -24.94
N ALA A 82 -21.32 -1.91 -25.74
CA ALA A 82 -19.92 -1.73 -25.43
C ALA A 82 -19.61 -0.22 -25.31
N ASP A 83 -19.18 0.22 -24.13
CA ASP A 83 -18.74 1.60 -23.88
C ASP A 83 -17.37 1.92 -24.52
N GLY A 84 -16.77 0.92 -25.19
CA GLY A 84 -15.52 1.02 -25.91
C GLY A 84 -14.26 0.86 -25.06
N THR A 85 -14.37 0.73 -23.73
CA THR A 85 -13.19 0.69 -22.85
C THR A 85 -12.65 -0.72 -22.67
N TYR A 86 -13.49 -1.68 -22.26
CA TYR A 86 -13.03 -3.06 -21.98
C TYR A 86 -13.91 -4.20 -22.54
N ASN A 87 -15.05 -3.92 -23.18
CA ASN A 87 -15.98 -4.93 -23.73
C ASN A 87 -16.49 -5.99 -22.72
N TYR A 88 -16.12 -5.89 -21.43
CA TYR A 88 -16.61 -6.71 -20.34
C TYR A 88 -16.72 -5.90 -19.05
N GLU A 89 -17.51 -6.43 -18.11
CA GLU A 89 -17.57 -6.02 -16.70
C GLU A 89 -17.35 -7.25 -15.82
N VAL A 90 -16.58 -7.12 -14.74
CA VAL A 90 -16.44 -8.19 -13.74
C VAL A 90 -17.38 -7.88 -12.57
N GLN A 91 -18.41 -8.71 -12.39
CA GLN A 91 -19.18 -8.69 -11.16
C GLN A 91 -18.34 -9.33 -10.05
N ALA A 92 -17.84 -8.52 -9.13
CA ALA A 92 -16.99 -8.94 -8.01
C ALA A 92 -17.76 -9.79 -6.97
N GLY A 93 -17.04 -10.73 -6.33
CA GLY A 93 -17.54 -11.59 -5.25
C GLY A 93 -16.91 -12.99 -5.26
N VAL A 94 -17.26 -13.81 -4.25
CA VAL A 94 -16.80 -15.21 -4.11
C VAL A 94 -17.09 -16.07 -5.35
N ALA A 95 -18.15 -15.72 -6.09
CA ALA A 95 -18.48 -16.28 -7.39
C ALA A 95 -18.50 -15.16 -8.44
N ALA A 96 -17.31 -14.68 -8.82
CA ALA A 96 -17.19 -13.63 -9.82
C ALA A 96 -17.80 -14.05 -11.17
N VAL A 97 -18.43 -13.12 -11.88
CA VAL A 97 -19.04 -13.36 -13.21
C VAL A 97 -18.48 -12.38 -14.21
N VAL A 98 -18.06 -12.87 -15.38
CA VAL A 98 -17.62 -12.03 -16.50
C VAL A 98 -18.84 -11.69 -17.36
N LYS A 99 -19.24 -10.43 -17.37
CA LYS A 99 -20.34 -9.91 -18.19
C LYS A 99 -19.78 -9.33 -19.47
N LEU A 100 -20.17 -9.89 -20.62
CA LEU A 100 -19.76 -9.45 -21.95
C LEU A 100 -20.73 -8.40 -22.45
N ALA A 101 -20.20 -7.36 -23.10
CA ALA A 101 -21.04 -6.38 -23.80
C ALA A 101 -21.82 -7.04 -24.94
N GLY A 102 -22.99 -6.49 -25.26
CA GLY A 102 -23.81 -6.96 -26.37
C GLY A 102 -23.16 -6.68 -27.74
N GLY A 103 -23.36 -7.58 -28.71
CA GLY A 103 -22.98 -7.34 -30.11
C GLY A 103 -21.49 -7.52 -30.45
N LEU A 104 -20.68 -8.10 -29.55
CA LEU A 104 -19.26 -8.34 -29.78
C LEU A 104 -18.99 -9.36 -30.90
N SER A 105 -17.89 -9.14 -31.64
CA SER A 105 -17.34 -10.14 -32.55
C SER A 105 -16.85 -11.37 -31.77
N GLU A 106 -16.80 -12.55 -32.40
CA GLU A 106 -16.28 -13.77 -31.74
C GLU A 106 -14.84 -13.56 -31.22
N GLN A 107 -14.02 -12.81 -31.96
CA GLN A 107 -12.66 -12.48 -31.54
C GLN A 107 -12.66 -11.61 -30.27
N ASP A 108 -13.53 -10.62 -30.19
CA ASP A 108 -13.60 -9.72 -29.04
C ASP A 108 -14.26 -10.39 -27.84
N LYS A 109 -15.20 -11.32 -28.05
CA LYS A 109 -15.71 -12.20 -26.99
C LYS A 109 -14.60 -13.05 -26.38
N ILE A 110 -13.74 -13.67 -27.21
CA ILE A 110 -12.60 -14.45 -26.72
C ILE A 110 -11.67 -13.58 -25.86
N LYS A 111 -11.28 -12.40 -26.36
CA LYS A 111 -10.41 -11.47 -25.62
C LYS A 111 -11.06 -11.04 -24.29
N ALA A 112 -12.32 -10.66 -24.32
CA ALA A 112 -13.08 -10.20 -23.16
C ALA A 112 -13.19 -11.30 -22.08
N ILE A 113 -13.46 -12.55 -22.46
CA ILE A 113 -13.50 -13.68 -21.52
C ILE A 113 -12.14 -13.92 -20.88
N VAL A 114 -11.06 -13.95 -21.68
CA VAL A 114 -9.69 -14.19 -21.18
C VAL A 114 -9.25 -13.07 -20.24
N THR A 115 -9.44 -11.80 -20.63
CA THR A 115 -9.06 -10.65 -19.80
C THR A 115 -9.94 -10.49 -18.57
N GLY A 116 -11.25 -10.65 -18.70
CA GLY A 116 -12.18 -10.60 -17.57
C GLY A 116 -11.94 -11.71 -16.54
N THR A 117 -11.53 -12.91 -16.99
CA THR A 117 -11.15 -14.02 -16.09
C THR A 117 -9.85 -13.70 -15.34
N ALA A 118 -8.86 -13.09 -16.01
CA ALA A 118 -7.62 -12.66 -15.37
C ALA A 118 -7.85 -11.57 -14.32
N GLU A 119 -8.76 -10.63 -14.60
CA GLU A 119 -9.15 -9.59 -13.64
C GLU A 119 -9.99 -10.15 -12.48
N ALA A 120 -10.89 -11.09 -12.75
CA ALA A 120 -11.71 -11.77 -11.73
C ALA A 120 -10.87 -12.55 -10.71
N ASP A 121 -9.68 -13.02 -11.09
CA ASP A 121 -8.72 -13.64 -10.18
C ASP A 121 -8.33 -12.71 -9.02
N ALA A 122 -8.40 -11.39 -9.20
CA ALA A 122 -8.14 -10.42 -8.13
C ALA A 122 -9.09 -10.61 -6.93
N TRP A 123 -10.37 -10.91 -7.21
CA TRP A 123 -11.45 -11.02 -6.22
C TRP A 123 -11.57 -12.38 -5.55
N ALA A 124 -10.70 -13.30 -5.91
CA ALA A 124 -10.82 -14.66 -5.49
C ALA A 124 -10.28 -14.86 -4.06
N PHE A 125 -11.01 -15.59 -3.23
CA PHE A 125 -10.64 -15.80 -1.83
C PHE A 125 -9.31 -16.56 -1.71
N ARG A 126 -8.41 -16.05 -0.87
CA ARG A 126 -7.09 -16.61 -0.61
C ARG A 126 -6.87 -16.69 0.89
N SER A 127 -6.68 -17.90 1.40
CA SER A 127 -6.49 -18.15 2.83
C SER A 127 -5.15 -17.65 3.37
N ASP A 128 -4.19 -17.37 2.48
CA ASP A 128 -2.85 -16.88 2.79
C ASP A 128 -2.69 -15.36 2.58
N ALA A 129 -3.72 -14.69 2.05
CA ALA A 129 -3.78 -13.24 1.97
C ALA A 129 -3.77 -12.64 3.38
N ARG A 130 -3.04 -11.54 3.56
CA ARG A 130 -2.94 -10.85 4.85
C ARG A 130 -4.20 -10.03 5.11
N ARG A 131 -4.77 -9.42 4.08
CA ARG A 131 -6.04 -8.69 4.11
C ARG A 131 -6.93 -9.15 2.99
N ASP A 132 -8.24 -9.06 3.18
CA ASP A 132 -9.15 -9.22 2.05
C ASP A 132 -8.78 -8.18 0.97
N TYR A 133 -8.49 -8.69 -0.22
CA TYR A 133 -8.19 -7.85 -1.37
C TYR A 133 -9.34 -6.86 -1.66
N ALA A 134 -10.59 -7.27 -1.37
CA ALA A 134 -11.74 -6.38 -1.47
C ALA A 134 -11.59 -5.13 -0.58
N ASP A 135 -11.08 -5.30 0.64
CA ASP A 135 -10.85 -4.20 1.58
C ASP A 135 -9.73 -3.27 1.13
N LEU A 136 -8.64 -3.84 0.61
CA LEU A 136 -7.54 -3.07 0.04
C LEU A 136 -8.02 -2.21 -1.15
N ILE A 137 -8.82 -2.79 -2.03
CA ILE A 137 -9.40 -2.09 -3.18
C ILE A 137 -10.44 -1.07 -2.76
N HIS A 138 -11.24 -1.35 -1.73
CA HIS A 138 -12.16 -0.36 -1.14
C HIS A 138 -11.43 0.78 -0.45
N ARG A 139 -10.25 0.55 0.14
CA ARG A 139 -9.39 1.63 0.67
C ARG A 139 -8.90 2.53 -0.45
N VAL A 140 -8.45 1.95 -1.57
CA VAL A 140 -8.09 2.73 -2.77
C VAL A 140 -9.30 3.51 -3.29
N LYS A 141 -10.47 2.87 -3.42
CA LYS A 141 -11.72 3.55 -3.84
C LYS A 141 -12.04 4.74 -2.93
N ARG A 142 -11.99 4.55 -1.60
CA ARG A 142 -12.26 5.62 -0.63
C ARG A 142 -11.26 6.77 -0.72
N GLY A 143 -9.99 6.46 -1.00
CA GLY A 143 -8.93 7.46 -1.14
C GLY A 143 -8.96 8.21 -2.47
N TYR A 144 -9.33 7.54 -3.57
CA TYR A 144 -9.08 8.04 -4.93
C TYR A 144 -10.29 8.03 -5.87
N GLY A 145 -11.31 7.20 -5.63
CA GLY A 145 -12.49 7.07 -6.48
C GLY A 145 -12.55 5.77 -7.29
N ASP A 146 -13.66 5.60 -8.03
CA ASP A 146 -13.95 4.39 -8.80
C ASP A 146 -13.04 4.21 -10.03
N GLU A 147 -12.70 5.26 -10.75
CA GLU A 147 -11.83 5.19 -11.94
C GLU A 147 -10.45 4.57 -11.62
N GLN A 148 -9.93 4.84 -10.43
CA GLN A 148 -8.63 4.32 -10.00
C GLN A 148 -8.69 2.88 -9.57
N LYS A 149 -9.76 2.56 -8.84
CA LYS A 149 -10.10 1.19 -8.48
C LYS A 149 -10.17 0.34 -9.76
N ASP A 150 -10.88 0.82 -10.79
CA ASP A 150 -11.03 0.13 -12.07
C ASP A 150 -9.70 0.03 -12.83
N GLN A 151 -8.89 1.10 -12.87
CA GLN A 151 -7.55 1.07 -13.47
C GLN A 151 -6.63 0.03 -12.81
N ILE A 152 -6.68 -0.09 -11.48
CA ILE A 152 -5.86 -1.03 -10.71
C ILE A 152 -6.29 -2.46 -11.01
N LEU A 153 -7.60 -2.75 -10.95
CA LEU A 153 -8.16 -4.06 -11.28
C LEU A 153 -7.80 -4.47 -12.72
N HIS A 154 -7.97 -3.56 -13.67
CA HIS A 154 -7.59 -3.83 -15.05
C HIS A 154 -6.10 -4.15 -15.19
N MET A 155 -5.24 -3.38 -14.51
CA MET A 155 -3.80 -3.62 -14.52
C MET A 155 -3.44 -4.95 -13.85
N TYR A 156 -4.16 -5.39 -12.82
CA TYR A 156 -4.00 -6.73 -12.27
C TYR A 156 -4.20 -7.79 -13.37
N GLY A 157 -5.32 -7.69 -14.11
CA GLY A 157 -5.61 -8.59 -15.21
C GLY A 157 -4.50 -8.60 -16.26
N GLN A 158 -3.95 -7.44 -16.62
CA GLN A 158 -2.81 -7.36 -17.54
C GLN A 158 -1.55 -8.06 -16.98
N LEU A 159 -1.23 -7.85 -15.71
CA LEU A 159 -0.08 -8.50 -15.06
C LEU A 159 -0.27 -10.01 -14.96
N ARG A 160 -1.48 -10.47 -14.62
CA ARG A 160 -1.79 -11.89 -14.53
C ARG A 160 -1.69 -12.59 -15.88
N LEU A 161 -2.15 -11.93 -16.96
CA LEU A 161 -1.97 -12.42 -18.33
C LEU A 161 -0.50 -12.39 -18.75
N LEU A 162 0.25 -11.35 -18.37
CA LEU A 162 1.68 -11.25 -18.65
C LEU A 162 2.42 -12.44 -18.04
N GLN A 163 2.19 -12.71 -16.75
CA GLN A 163 2.75 -13.85 -16.03
C GLN A 163 2.35 -15.18 -16.69
N PHE A 164 1.06 -15.38 -17.00
CA PHE A 164 0.61 -16.62 -17.61
C PHE A 164 1.26 -16.85 -18.98
N PHE A 165 1.21 -15.88 -19.89
CA PHE A 165 1.68 -16.04 -21.27
C PHE A 165 3.20 -16.16 -21.41
N ASN A 166 3.97 -15.64 -20.44
CA ASN A 166 5.42 -15.80 -20.37
C ASN A 166 5.85 -17.02 -19.52
N GLY A 167 4.92 -17.62 -18.79
CA GLY A 167 5.16 -18.80 -17.97
C GLY A 167 5.28 -20.11 -18.76
N PRO A 168 5.85 -21.17 -18.15
CA PRO A 168 6.13 -22.45 -18.82
C PRO A 168 4.87 -23.23 -19.23
N ASP A 169 3.73 -22.97 -18.58
CA ASP A 169 2.47 -23.66 -18.82
C ASP A 169 1.68 -23.11 -20.02
N ALA A 170 2.04 -21.91 -20.53
CA ALA A 170 1.26 -21.20 -21.54
C ALA A 170 1.09 -22.03 -22.82
N GLN A 171 2.19 -22.57 -23.33
CA GLN A 171 2.19 -23.24 -24.63
C GLN A 171 1.32 -24.50 -24.62
N ALA A 172 1.44 -25.33 -23.58
CA ALA A 172 0.65 -26.55 -23.44
C ALA A 172 -0.86 -26.25 -23.32
N ALA A 173 -1.22 -25.17 -22.59
CA ALA A 173 -2.61 -24.74 -22.46
C ALA A 173 -3.18 -24.22 -23.79
N ILE A 174 -2.40 -23.44 -24.55
CA ILE A 174 -2.79 -22.92 -25.86
C ILE A 174 -2.92 -24.05 -26.88
N ASP A 175 -2.06 -25.07 -26.83
CA ASP A 175 -2.11 -26.20 -27.75
C ASP A 175 -3.31 -27.11 -27.55
N ALA A 176 -3.88 -27.13 -26.34
CA ALA A 176 -5.12 -27.84 -26.03
C ALA A 176 -6.40 -27.10 -26.46
N LEU A 177 -6.29 -25.88 -27.00
CA LEU A 177 -7.46 -25.11 -27.45
C LEU A 177 -8.01 -25.60 -28.80
N PRO A 178 -9.33 -25.54 -29.01
CA PRO A 178 -9.96 -25.72 -30.31
C PRO A 178 -9.49 -24.71 -31.37
N GLU A 179 -9.44 -25.11 -32.64
CA GLU A 179 -8.95 -24.31 -33.78
C GLU A 179 -9.72 -23.00 -34.00
N ASP A 180 -10.97 -22.89 -33.56
CA ASP A 180 -11.78 -21.70 -33.73
C ASP A 180 -11.48 -20.60 -32.69
N VAL A 181 -10.90 -20.95 -31.54
CA VAL A 181 -10.50 -19.98 -30.50
C VAL A 181 -8.97 -19.79 -30.42
N LYS A 182 -8.19 -20.82 -30.79
CA LYS A 182 -6.73 -20.87 -30.68
C LYS A 182 -6.03 -19.69 -31.38
N PRO A 183 -6.35 -19.29 -32.62
CA PRO A 183 -5.65 -18.20 -33.30
C PRO A 183 -5.74 -16.86 -32.56
N THR A 184 -6.90 -16.58 -31.94
CA THR A 184 -7.10 -15.36 -31.16
C THR A 184 -6.23 -15.36 -29.90
N VAL A 185 -6.16 -16.49 -29.19
CA VAL A 185 -5.33 -16.60 -27.98
C VAL A 185 -3.84 -16.55 -28.32
N VAL A 186 -3.41 -17.14 -29.43
CA VAL A 186 -2.01 -17.02 -29.93
C VAL A 186 -1.67 -15.54 -30.21
N ALA A 187 -2.58 -14.79 -30.85
CA ALA A 187 -2.37 -13.36 -31.07
C ALA A 187 -2.29 -12.57 -29.75
N MET A 188 -3.06 -12.96 -28.73
CA MET A 188 -2.94 -12.38 -27.38
C MET A 188 -1.57 -12.70 -26.76
N GLN A 189 -1.13 -13.96 -26.78
CA GLN A 189 0.18 -14.36 -26.27
C GLN A 189 1.30 -13.53 -26.94
N GLN A 190 1.27 -13.39 -28.26
CA GLN A 190 2.27 -12.61 -29.00
C GLN A 190 2.32 -11.15 -28.52
N ARG A 191 1.16 -10.53 -28.24
CA ARG A 191 1.11 -9.18 -27.66
C ARG A 191 1.79 -9.14 -26.29
N PHE A 192 1.46 -10.05 -25.38
CA PHE A 192 2.02 -10.05 -24.02
C PHE A 192 3.53 -10.35 -23.98
N VAL A 193 4.03 -11.17 -24.90
CA VAL A 193 5.47 -11.41 -25.07
C VAL A 193 6.17 -10.17 -25.63
N THR A 194 5.56 -9.48 -26.60
CA THR A 194 6.15 -8.30 -27.25
C THR A 194 6.12 -7.07 -26.34
N ASP A 195 5.01 -6.83 -25.65
CA ASP A 195 4.74 -5.63 -24.87
C ASP A 195 5.15 -5.75 -23.40
N LYS A 196 5.88 -6.80 -23.00
CA LYS A 196 6.19 -7.08 -21.57
C LYS A 196 6.75 -5.88 -20.80
N ASN A 197 7.70 -5.16 -21.38
CA ASN A 197 8.31 -3.99 -20.76
C ASN A 197 7.32 -2.83 -20.68
N LYS A 198 6.45 -2.68 -21.69
CA LYS A 198 5.43 -1.63 -21.71
C LYS A 198 4.39 -1.88 -20.63
N ILE A 199 3.89 -3.11 -20.50
CA ILE A 199 2.92 -3.49 -19.47
C ILE A 199 3.52 -3.30 -18.07
N TRP A 200 4.79 -3.68 -17.89
CA TRP A 200 5.50 -3.41 -16.64
C TRP A 200 5.60 -1.91 -16.34
N GLN A 201 5.96 -1.08 -17.33
CA GLN A 201 5.99 0.38 -17.16
C GLN A 201 4.60 0.96 -16.89
N GLU A 202 3.55 0.43 -17.52
CA GLU A 202 2.16 0.82 -17.24
C GLU A 202 1.79 0.49 -15.80
N TRP A 203 2.17 -0.68 -15.27
CA TRP A 203 2.04 -1.00 -13.84
C TRP A 203 2.82 -0.04 -12.94
N MET A 204 4.06 0.30 -13.31
CA MET A 204 4.86 1.30 -12.58
C MET A 204 4.20 2.68 -12.60
N ASN A 205 3.41 2.98 -13.64
CA ASN A 205 2.64 4.22 -13.79
C ASN A 205 1.25 4.16 -13.17
N VAL A 206 0.69 2.98 -12.87
CA VAL A 206 -0.54 2.88 -12.07
C VAL A 206 -0.26 3.52 -10.72
N ARG A 207 -1.26 4.29 -10.25
CA ARG A 207 -1.11 5.23 -9.13
C ARG A 207 -0.24 4.65 -8.03
N MET A 208 0.70 5.47 -7.55
CA MET A 208 1.61 5.25 -6.42
C MET A 208 1.00 4.43 -5.26
N TYR A 209 -0.30 4.61 -5.03
CA TYR A 209 -1.12 3.95 -4.02
C TYR A 209 -1.39 2.47 -4.26
N ALA A 210 -1.57 2.01 -5.50
CA ALA A 210 -1.72 0.59 -5.80
C ALA A 210 -0.45 -0.19 -5.43
N ARG A 211 0.71 0.35 -5.83
CA ARG A 211 2.02 -0.24 -5.54
C ARG A 211 2.33 -0.30 -4.04
N ARG A 212 1.69 0.54 -3.21
CA ARG A 212 1.93 0.57 -1.75
C ARG A 212 0.83 -0.11 -0.93
N VAL A 213 -0.38 -0.22 -1.46
CA VAL A 213 -1.54 -0.78 -0.74
C VAL A 213 -1.81 -2.23 -1.14
N VAL A 214 -1.82 -2.53 -2.44
CA VAL A 214 -2.20 -3.88 -2.92
C VAL A 214 -1.00 -4.77 -3.23
N ALA A 215 0.15 -4.18 -3.56
CA ALA A 215 1.24 -4.97 -4.13
C ALA A 215 2.03 -5.83 -3.14
N GLY A 216 1.98 -5.48 -1.84
CA GLY A 216 2.58 -6.28 -0.77
C GLY A 216 1.69 -7.43 -0.28
N ASP A 217 0.46 -7.54 -0.83
CA ASP A 217 -0.51 -8.56 -0.44
C ASP A 217 -0.89 -9.44 -1.64
N GLU A 218 -1.50 -10.58 -1.35
CA GLU A 218 -2.08 -11.42 -2.38
C GLU A 218 -3.33 -10.73 -2.99
N PRO A 219 -3.54 -10.84 -4.31
CA PRO A 219 -2.77 -11.67 -5.23
C PRO A 219 -1.61 -11.01 -5.96
N TYR A 220 -1.41 -9.70 -5.78
CA TYR A 220 -0.36 -9.00 -6.52
C TYR A 220 1.03 -9.49 -6.15
N ARG A 221 1.28 -9.77 -4.86
CA ARG A 221 2.60 -10.16 -4.37
C ARG A 221 3.16 -11.35 -5.15
N GLY A 222 2.42 -12.46 -5.24
CA GLY A 222 2.82 -13.64 -6.00
C GLY A 222 3.01 -13.36 -7.50
N VAL A 223 2.08 -12.64 -8.12
CA VAL A 223 2.12 -12.28 -9.54
C VAL A 223 3.35 -11.42 -9.88
N LEU A 224 3.58 -10.36 -9.10
CA LEU A 224 4.67 -9.41 -9.32
C LEU A 224 6.03 -10.06 -9.10
N ARG A 225 6.19 -10.91 -8.08
CA ARG A 225 7.46 -11.62 -7.83
C ARG A 225 7.88 -12.47 -9.03
N GLN A 226 6.95 -13.18 -9.66
CA GLN A 226 7.24 -14.01 -10.84
C GLN A 226 7.57 -13.17 -12.07
N ILE A 227 6.79 -12.11 -12.34
CA ILE A 227 7.05 -11.21 -13.46
C ILE A 227 8.44 -10.57 -13.36
N LYS A 228 8.88 -10.16 -12.16
CA LYS A 228 10.23 -9.61 -11.96
C LYS A 228 11.32 -10.60 -12.38
N GLN A 229 11.21 -11.86 -11.95
CA GLN A 229 12.15 -12.92 -12.30
C GLN A 229 12.20 -13.13 -13.82
N GLU A 230 11.05 -13.12 -14.50
CA GLU A 230 10.94 -13.26 -15.96
C GLU A 230 11.49 -12.06 -16.74
N LEU A 231 11.36 -10.85 -16.17
CA LEU A 231 11.91 -9.62 -16.75
C LEU A 231 13.42 -9.49 -16.54
N GLY A 232 14.05 -10.43 -15.81
CA GLY A 232 15.48 -10.39 -15.53
C GLY A 232 15.87 -9.31 -14.52
N HIS A 233 14.91 -8.83 -13.72
CA HIS A 233 15.22 -8.05 -12.53
C HIS A 233 15.77 -9.04 -11.49
N GLU A 234 17.09 -9.10 -11.35
CA GLU A 234 17.74 -9.92 -10.32
C GLU A 234 17.41 -9.35 -8.94
N GLU A 235 16.42 -9.94 -8.26
CA GLU A 235 16.27 -9.72 -6.83
C GLU A 235 17.55 -10.23 -6.15
N PRO A 236 18.26 -9.40 -5.38
CA PRO A 236 19.43 -9.88 -4.65
C PRO A 236 18.98 -11.00 -3.72
N ALA A 237 19.87 -11.99 -3.53
CA ALA A 237 19.59 -13.08 -2.59
C ALA A 237 19.15 -12.48 -1.24
N PRO A 238 18.05 -13.00 -0.64
CA PRO A 238 17.55 -12.48 0.63
C PRO A 238 18.66 -12.54 1.67
N LEU A 239 18.81 -11.46 2.43
CA LEU A 239 19.76 -11.36 3.53
C LEU A 239 18.99 -11.40 4.84
N THR A 240 19.56 -12.04 5.86
CA THR A 240 19.06 -11.82 7.22
C THR A 240 19.41 -10.41 7.69
N TRP A 241 18.67 -9.93 8.70
CA TRP A 241 18.92 -8.65 9.36
C TRP A 241 20.37 -8.44 9.81
N GLU A 242 21.06 -9.50 10.24
CA GLU A 242 22.45 -9.42 10.66
C GLU A 242 23.41 -9.44 9.47
N GLN A 243 23.08 -10.19 8.41
CA GLN A 243 23.91 -10.29 7.22
C GLN A 243 23.95 -8.98 6.43
N SER A 244 22.85 -8.24 6.46
CA SER A 244 22.66 -6.98 5.75
C SER A 244 23.50 -5.81 6.28
N MET A 245 24.18 -5.98 7.41
CA MET A 245 24.88 -4.90 8.09
C MET A 245 26.40 -5.10 8.16
N ASP A 246 27.14 -4.00 8.09
CA ASP A 246 28.55 -3.98 8.46
C ASP A 246 28.76 -4.09 9.97
N ALA A 247 29.95 -4.57 10.36
CA ALA A 247 30.32 -4.86 11.74
C ALA A 247 30.04 -3.73 12.76
N PRO A 248 30.25 -2.43 12.45
CA PRO A 248 29.97 -1.34 13.40
C PRO A 248 28.51 -1.28 13.85
N PHE A 249 27.57 -1.78 13.04
CA PHE A 249 26.13 -1.75 13.36
C PHE A 249 25.67 -3.00 14.12
N GLY A 250 26.42 -4.10 14.08
CA GLY A 250 25.95 -5.42 14.54
C GLY A 250 25.45 -5.45 15.99
N GLY A 251 26.08 -4.70 16.90
CA GLY A 251 25.61 -4.59 18.28
C GLY A 251 24.25 -3.91 18.40
N TRP A 252 24.06 -2.79 17.68
CA TRP A 252 22.80 -2.05 17.64
C TRP A 252 21.70 -2.82 16.91
N ALA A 253 22.06 -3.49 15.81
CA ALA A 253 21.16 -4.34 15.05
C ALA A 253 20.56 -5.45 15.93
N LYS A 254 21.42 -6.10 16.73
CA LYS A 254 21.02 -7.12 17.68
C LYS A 254 20.10 -6.55 18.77
N GLU A 255 20.46 -5.41 19.37
CA GLU A 255 19.65 -4.77 20.41
C GLU A 255 18.25 -4.39 19.89
N ILE A 256 18.15 -3.89 18.65
CA ILE A 256 16.86 -3.60 18.00
C ILE A 256 16.07 -4.89 17.77
N ARG A 257 16.69 -5.94 17.21
CA ARG A 257 16.02 -7.22 16.94
C ARG A 257 15.51 -7.90 18.21
N ASP A 258 16.31 -7.88 19.26
CA ASP A 258 15.99 -8.55 20.53
C ASP A 258 14.94 -7.76 21.36
N ASN A 259 14.55 -6.56 20.92
CA ASN A 259 13.51 -5.72 21.52
C ASN A 259 12.35 -5.46 20.53
N GLU A 260 11.32 -6.30 20.59
CA GLU A 260 10.16 -6.24 19.69
C GLU A 260 9.48 -4.86 19.66
N GLU A 261 9.31 -4.21 20.81
CA GLU A 261 8.65 -2.91 20.87
C GLU A 261 9.47 -1.82 20.17
N LEU A 262 10.79 -1.81 20.40
CA LEU A 262 11.72 -0.90 19.71
C LEU A 262 11.72 -1.17 18.20
N PHE A 263 11.75 -2.44 17.80
CA PHE A 263 11.68 -2.84 16.40
C PHE A 263 10.41 -2.30 15.72
N ILE A 264 9.24 -2.53 16.33
CA ILE A 264 7.94 -2.06 15.80
C ILE A 264 7.93 -0.54 15.69
N LYS A 265 8.43 0.19 16.70
CA LYS A 265 8.47 1.66 16.65
C LYS A 265 9.35 2.18 15.51
N LEU A 266 10.46 1.52 15.19
CA LEU A 266 11.37 1.92 14.12
C LEU A 266 10.87 1.54 12.72
N THR A 267 10.24 0.37 12.56
CA THR A 267 9.89 -0.19 11.23
C THR A 267 8.39 -0.11 10.89
N ASP A 268 7.53 0.17 11.87
CA ASP A 268 6.06 0.06 11.79
C ASP A 268 5.51 -1.33 11.46
N LEU A 269 6.35 -2.37 11.55
CA LEU A 269 5.94 -3.75 11.26
C LEU A 269 5.24 -4.37 12.47
N ARG A 270 3.94 -4.06 12.60
CA ARG A 270 3.11 -4.47 13.75
C ARG A 270 2.75 -5.95 13.78
N GLU A 271 2.72 -6.62 12.63
CA GLU A 271 2.38 -8.04 12.53
C GLU A 271 3.62 -8.92 12.60
N LEU A 272 3.51 -10.07 13.28
CA LEU A 272 4.66 -10.97 13.46
C LEU A 272 5.19 -11.53 12.13
N LYS A 273 4.30 -11.87 11.18
CA LYS A 273 4.67 -12.40 9.86
C LYS A 273 5.57 -11.41 9.09
N ASP A 274 5.19 -10.13 9.06
CA ASP A 274 5.98 -9.09 8.42
C ASP A 274 7.35 -8.89 9.08
N ARG A 275 7.40 -8.97 10.41
CA ARG A 275 8.67 -8.88 11.15
C ARG A 275 9.58 -10.04 10.80
N GLU A 276 9.07 -11.26 10.78
CA GLU A 276 9.87 -12.44 10.41
C GLU A 276 10.34 -12.38 8.96
N GLU A 277 9.48 -11.97 8.03
CA GLU A 277 9.87 -11.75 6.64
C GLU A 277 10.99 -10.70 6.55
N TYR A 278 10.81 -9.54 7.19
CA TYR A 278 11.81 -8.49 7.17
C TYR A 278 13.13 -8.90 7.85
N LEU A 279 13.08 -9.72 8.90
CA LEU A 279 14.28 -10.17 9.61
C LEU A 279 15.05 -11.26 8.86
N ASN A 280 14.37 -12.08 8.05
CA ASN A 280 14.98 -13.21 7.35
C ASN A 280 15.23 -12.95 5.85
N GLU A 281 14.49 -12.00 5.25
CA GLU A 281 14.52 -11.66 3.83
C GLU A 281 14.60 -10.15 3.62
N THR A 282 15.50 -9.46 4.33
CA THR A 282 15.68 -8.02 4.11
C THR A 282 16.37 -7.73 2.78
N HIS A 283 15.78 -6.82 2.01
CA HIS A 283 16.36 -6.23 0.79
C HIS A 283 17.02 -4.87 1.05
N SER A 284 17.25 -4.54 2.33
CA SER A 284 17.96 -3.33 2.75
C SER A 284 19.34 -3.70 3.28
N MET A 285 20.37 -2.92 2.93
CA MET A 285 21.75 -3.09 3.40
C MET A 285 22.25 -1.82 4.09
N TRP A 286 22.99 -1.99 5.19
CA TRP A 286 23.64 -0.91 5.94
C TRP A 286 25.15 -1.11 5.93
N VAL A 287 25.84 -0.33 5.09
CA VAL A 287 27.26 -0.52 4.79
C VAL A 287 28.05 0.78 4.95
N ILE A 288 29.30 0.69 5.38
CA ILE A 288 30.24 1.81 5.47
C ILE A 288 30.89 2.03 4.10
N ASP A 289 31.08 3.29 3.70
CA ASP A 289 31.84 3.65 2.51
C ASP A 289 33.24 3.02 2.51
N GLY A 290 33.55 2.27 1.46
CA GLY A 290 34.77 1.46 1.33
C GLY A 290 34.67 0.02 1.84
N SER A 291 33.53 -0.40 2.41
CA SER A 291 33.30 -1.81 2.77
C SER A 291 33.26 -2.70 1.53
N SER A 292 33.78 -3.93 1.67
CA SER A 292 33.67 -4.96 0.64
C SER A 292 32.23 -5.42 0.40
N LYS A 293 31.32 -5.13 1.33
CA LYS A 293 29.89 -5.43 1.19
C LYS A 293 29.14 -4.45 0.28
N VAL A 294 29.72 -3.30 -0.09
CA VAL A 294 29.05 -2.31 -0.96
C VAL A 294 28.85 -2.92 -2.36
N PRO A 295 27.58 -3.13 -2.81
CA PRO A 295 27.30 -3.67 -4.13
C PRO A 295 27.86 -2.75 -5.23
N PRO A 296 28.27 -3.28 -6.40
CA PRO A 296 28.79 -2.46 -7.51
C PRO A 296 27.86 -1.31 -7.90
N LYS A 297 26.53 -1.52 -7.90
CA LYS A 297 25.52 -0.52 -8.23
C LYS A 297 25.38 0.62 -7.21
N ALA A 298 25.81 0.40 -5.97
CA ALA A 298 25.82 1.40 -4.91
C ALA A 298 27.19 2.08 -4.75
N LYS A 299 28.20 1.73 -5.57
CA LYS A 299 29.50 2.41 -5.54
C LYS A 299 29.36 3.84 -6.06
N GLY A 300 29.91 4.80 -5.32
CA GLY A 300 29.86 6.21 -5.68
C GLY A 300 28.56 6.94 -5.31
N VAL A 301 27.68 6.30 -4.52
CA VAL A 301 26.54 6.97 -3.89
C VAL A 301 27.02 8.22 -3.15
N LYS A 302 26.38 9.36 -3.45
CA LYS A 302 26.72 10.63 -2.81
C LYS A 302 26.14 10.65 -1.39
N ILE A 303 27.02 10.76 -0.41
CA ILE A 303 26.66 10.87 0.99
C ILE A 303 26.10 12.27 1.25
N ASP A 304 24.91 12.34 1.84
CA ASP A 304 24.36 13.59 2.36
C ASP A 304 24.98 13.88 3.73
N PRO A 305 25.72 14.99 3.90
CA PRO A 305 26.34 15.33 5.19
C PRO A 305 25.34 15.48 6.34
N GLU A 306 24.09 15.86 6.05
CA GLU A 306 23.02 16.03 7.04
C GLU A 306 22.45 14.68 7.51
N LEU A 307 22.38 13.70 6.60
CA LEU A 307 21.94 12.34 6.91
C LEU A 307 23.05 11.50 7.55
N GLY A 308 24.29 11.74 7.13
CA GLY A 308 25.43 10.89 7.44
C GLY A 308 25.56 9.66 6.52
N PHE A 309 24.61 9.47 5.62
CA PHE A 309 24.58 8.40 4.63
C PHE A 309 24.06 8.91 3.29
N GLY A 310 24.34 8.16 2.22
CA GLY A 310 23.59 8.23 0.97
C GLY A 310 22.81 6.94 0.76
N VAL A 311 21.81 6.96 -0.12
CA VAL A 311 20.97 5.80 -0.40
C VAL A 311 21.01 5.50 -1.88
N HIS A 312 21.38 4.26 -2.23
CA HIS A 312 21.02 3.69 -3.52
C HIS A 312 19.64 3.04 -3.38
N ARG A 313 18.69 3.46 -4.21
CA ARG A 313 17.34 2.89 -4.27
C ARG A 313 17.14 2.29 -5.64
N GLU A 314 16.73 1.04 -5.68
CA GLU A 314 16.18 0.40 -6.86
C GLU A 314 14.73 0.01 -6.53
N ASP A 315 13.78 0.66 -7.21
CA ASP A 315 12.37 0.32 -7.08
C ASP A 315 12.13 -0.94 -7.93
N LEU A 316 12.03 -2.07 -7.25
CA LEU A 316 11.83 -3.37 -7.89
C LEU A 316 10.37 -3.55 -8.32
N GLY A 317 9.50 -2.56 -8.11
CA GLY A 317 8.07 -2.63 -8.36
C GLY A 317 7.30 -3.33 -7.23
N GLY A 318 6.04 -2.96 -7.08
CA GLY A 318 5.13 -3.59 -6.12
C GLY A 318 5.41 -3.32 -4.64
N GLY A 319 5.96 -2.14 -4.32
CA GLY A 319 6.23 -1.75 -2.94
C GLY A 319 7.57 -2.27 -2.38
N TYR A 320 8.24 -3.15 -3.12
CA TYR A 320 9.58 -3.64 -2.80
C TYR A 320 10.64 -2.68 -3.31
N ASN A 321 11.45 -2.16 -2.39
CA ASN A 321 12.64 -1.40 -2.72
C ASN A 321 13.86 -2.17 -2.27
N GLU A 322 14.84 -2.30 -3.16
CA GLU A 322 16.19 -2.61 -2.74
C GLU A 322 16.87 -1.31 -2.31
N LEU A 323 17.29 -1.27 -1.04
CA LEU A 323 17.90 -0.08 -0.44
C LEU A 323 19.32 -0.41 0.00
N THR A 324 20.31 0.31 -0.49
CA THR A 324 21.66 0.27 0.10
C THR A 324 21.97 1.61 0.73
N PHE A 325 22.02 1.64 2.06
CA PHE A 325 22.47 2.78 2.86
C PHE A 325 24.00 2.74 2.96
N VAL A 326 24.65 3.71 2.34
CA VAL A 326 26.11 3.87 2.36
C VAL A 326 26.47 4.99 3.33
N PHE A 327 27.01 4.63 4.49
CA PHE A 327 27.37 5.54 5.56
C PHE A 327 28.76 6.13 5.38
N SER A 328 28.95 7.38 5.80
CA SER A 328 30.26 8.00 5.83
C SER A 328 31.21 7.27 6.77
N LYS A 329 32.36 6.88 6.24
CA LYS A 329 33.47 6.32 7.04
C LYS A 329 34.03 7.29 8.10
N ASN A 330 33.70 8.58 8.01
CA ASN A 330 34.11 9.58 8.98
C ASN A 330 33.17 9.68 10.19
N LEU A 331 32.02 8.98 10.17
CA LEU A 331 31.11 8.92 11.31
C LEU A 331 31.55 7.86 12.30
N SER A 332 31.41 8.17 13.58
CA SER A 332 31.66 7.24 14.68
C SER A 332 30.77 7.57 15.88
N GLY A 333 30.72 6.65 16.84
CA GLY A 333 30.00 6.81 18.11
C GLY A 333 28.54 7.22 17.92
N THR A 334 28.10 8.20 18.71
CA THR A 334 26.73 8.70 18.73
C THR A 334 26.25 9.25 17.38
N SER A 335 27.12 9.91 16.60
CA SER A 335 26.75 10.43 15.27
C SER A 335 26.47 9.32 14.27
N LEU A 336 27.26 8.23 14.31
CA LEU A 336 27.02 7.04 13.50
C LEU A 336 25.72 6.35 13.94
N LYS A 337 25.52 6.18 15.26
CA LYS A 337 24.31 5.59 15.83
C LYS A 337 23.05 6.36 15.42
N ARG A 338 23.09 7.69 15.55
CA ARG A 338 21.98 8.57 15.14
C ARG A 338 21.65 8.41 13.66
N SER A 339 22.67 8.39 12.80
CA SER A 339 22.51 8.20 11.35
C SER A 339 21.93 6.81 11.04
N PHE A 340 22.40 5.78 11.75
CA PHE A 340 21.91 4.40 11.61
C PHE A 340 20.43 4.29 11.97
N VAL A 341 20.01 4.80 13.12
CA VAL A 341 18.58 4.78 13.52
C VAL A 341 17.74 5.59 12.54
N ARG A 342 18.21 6.77 12.11
CA ARG A 342 17.54 7.59 11.09
C ARG A 342 17.33 6.82 9.78
N SER A 343 18.30 6.02 9.36
CA SER A 343 18.22 5.26 8.10
C SER A 343 17.12 4.18 8.10
N ILE A 344 16.86 3.55 9.26
CA ILE A 344 15.80 2.56 9.40
C ILE A 344 14.43 3.26 9.25
N ILE A 345 14.25 4.38 9.95
CA ILE A 345 13.04 5.21 9.84
C ILE A 345 12.89 5.74 8.41
N TYR A 346 13.98 6.19 7.79
CA TYR A 346 13.99 6.65 6.39
C TYR A 346 13.47 5.58 5.45
N GLY A 347 13.96 4.34 5.57
CA GLY A 347 13.53 3.21 4.76
C GLY A 347 12.03 2.96 4.88
N GLN A 348 11.48 3.03 6.09
CA GLN A 348 10.04 2.90 6.33
C GLN A 348 9.24 4.07 5.73
N LEU A 349 9.71 5.31 5.88
CA LEU A 349 8.99 6.49 5.39
C LEU A 349 8.98 6.63 3.86
N LEU A 350 9.90 5.97 3.14
CA LEU A 350 9.89 5.92 1.67
C LEU A 350 8.60 5.33 1.11
N THR A 351 7.98 4.40 1.84
CA THR A 351 6.79 3.67 1.40
C THR A 351 5.56 3.94 2.27
N ASP A 352 5.62 4.93 3.17
CA ASP A 352 4.52 5.26 4.08
C ASP A 352 3.31 5.80 3.31
N PHE A 353 2.34 4.91 3.13
CA PHE A 353 1.11 5.21 2.40
C PHE A 353 0.30 6.31 3.05
N ALA A 354 0.15 6.30 4.38
CA ALA A 354 -0.72 7.23 5.09
C ALA A 354 -0.18 8.67 4.96
N MET A 355 1.12 8.84 5.18
CA MET A 355 1.77 10.14 5.01
C MET A 355 1.60 10.67 3.58
N LEU A 356 1.89 9.85 2.58
CA LEU A 356 1.91 10.28 1.17
C LEU A 356 0.50 10.38 0.55
N ALA A 357 -0.49 9.69 1.12
CA ALA A 357 -1.90 9.87 0.78
C ALA A 357 -2.43 11.21 1.32
N THR A 358 -2.17 11.51 2.60
CA THR A 358 -2.60 12.77 3.22
C THR A 358 -1.96 13.99 2.55
N ALA A 359 -0.69 13.89 2.14
CA ALA A 359 0.01 14.99 1.46
C ALA A 359 -0.38 15.20 -0.01
N GLY A 360 -1.09 14.24 -0.63
CA GLY A 360 -1.36 14.26 -2.08
C GLY A 360 -2.12 15.49 -2.56
N GLY A 361 -3.01 16.06 -1.73
CA GLY A 361 -3.78 17.26 -2.07
C GLY A 361 -2.91 18.49 -2.38
N ASP A 362 -1.69 18.56 -1.86
CA ASP A 362 -0.79 19.70 -2.09
C ASP A 362 -0.12 19.67 -3.47
N PHE A 363 -0.17 18.52 -4.18
CA PHE A 363 0.35 18.36 -5.53
C PHE A 363 -0.75 18.33 -6.59
N ALA A 364 -2.01 18.44 -6.17
CA ALA A 364 -3.13 18.38 -7.07
C ALA A 364 -3.19 19.63 -7.97
N GLN A 365 -3.63 19.41 -9.20
CA GLN A 365 -4.11 20.48 -10.08
C GLN A 365 -5.32 21.14 -9.45
N ARG A 366 -5.44 22.44 -9.69
CA ARG A 366 -6.52 23.27 -9.16
C ARG A 366 -7.23 24.00 -10.28
N ASP A 367 -8.54 24.11 -10.17
CA ASP A 367 -9.35 24.88 -11.12
C ASP A 367 -9.26 26.40 -10.84
N GLU A 368 -9.97 27.20 -11.64
CA GLU A 368 -10.02 28.67 -11.50
C GLU A 368 -10.58 29.14 -10.14
N ASN A 369 -11.28 28.27 -9.42
CA ASN A 369 -11.84 28.54 -8.09
C ASN A 369 -10.95 28.01 -6.96
N ASN A 370 -9.74 27.54 -7.28
CA ASN A 370 -8.79 26.93 -6.35
C ASN A 370 -9.26 25.58 -5.76
N MET A 371 -10.28 24.95 -6.36
CA MET A 371 -10.74 23.61 -5.99
C MET A 371 -9.76 22.56 -6.49
N ILE A 372 -9.43 21.59 -5.64
CA ILE A 372 -8.53 20.49 -5.95
C ILE A 372 -9.23 19.49 -6.89
N ASP A 373 -8.56 19.14 -7.99
CA ASP A 373 -8.89 17.93 -8.74
C ASP A 373 -8.34 16.70 -7.99
N SER A 374 -9.24 15.99 -7.31
CA SER A 374 -8.91 14.77 -6.56
C SER A 374 -8.26 13.68 -7.41
N LYS A 375 -8.40 13.71 -8.74
CA LYS A 375 -7.74 12.76 -9.64
C LYS A 375 -6.24 13.02 -9.77
N THR A 376 -5.78 14.23 -9.47
CA THR A 376 -4.37 14.60 -9.56
C THR A 376 -3.70 14.73 -8.20
N ALA A 377 -4.46 14.53 -7.11
CA ALA A 377 -4.00 14.63 -5.72
C ALA A 377 -3.08 13.45 -5.32
N VAL A 378 -1.85 13.49 -5.82
CA VAL A 378 -0.83 12.44 -5.61
C VAL A 378 0.52 13.10 -5.41
N VAL A 379 1.27 12.69 -4.38
CA VAL A 379 2.69 13.07 -4.26
C VAL A 379 3.47 12.36 -5.37
N PRO A 380 4.18 13.05 -6.27
CA PRO A 380 4.98 12.38 -7.30
C PRO A 380 6.12 11.54 -6.68
N ASP A 381 6.36 10.33 -7.21
CA ASP A 381 7.40 9.39 -6.72
C ASP A 381 8.80 10.01 -6.55
N LYS A 382 9.14 10.98 -7.41
CA LYS A 382 10.41 11.72 -7.33
C LYS A 382 10.60 12.44 -5.98
N TYR A 383 9.54 12.64 -5.21
CA TYR A 383 9.55 13.25 -3.89
C TYR A 383 9.52 12.25 -2.73
N ASP A 384 9.39 10.94 -2.95
CA ASP A 384 9.48 9.97 -1.84
C ASP A 384 10.78 10.14 -1.04
N PRO A 385 11.97 10.26 -1.69
CA PRO A 385 13.22 10.44 -0.96
C PRO A 385 13.27 11.75 -0.18
N LEU A 386 12.56 12.79 -0.64
CA LEU A 386 12.45 14.08 0.05
C LEU A 386 11.59 13.95 1.30
N TYR A 387 10.42 13.33 1.19
CA TYR A 387 9.54 13.07 2.33
C TYR A 387 10.22 12.17 3.37
N ALA A 388 10.87 11.09 2.94
CA ALA A 388 11.65 10.24 3.83
C ALA A 388 12.81 11.01 4.48
N LYS A 389 13.51 11.87 3.74
CA LYS A 389 14.61 12.70 4.28
C LYS A 389 14.13 13.64 5.38
N CYS A 390 13.11 14.44 5.08
CA CYS A 390 12.60 15.47 5.98
C CYS A 390 11.86 14.84 7.17
N GLY A 391 11.02 13.83 6.91
CA GLY A 391 10.26 13.10 7.93
C GLY A 391 11.13 12.30 8.89
N SER A 392 12.16 11.59 8.39
CA SER A 392 13.03 10.77 9.26
C SER A 392 13.82 11.58 10.28
N SER A 393 14.19 12.82 9.94
CA SER A 393 14.83 13.72 10.92
C SER A 393 13.88 14.01 12.08
N ALA A 394 12.66 14.41 11.73
CA ALA A 394 11.66 14.79 12.71
C ALA A 394 11.21 13.60 13.55
N ALA A 395 10.96 12.46 12.91
CA ALA A 395 10.61 11.21 13.57
C ALA A 395 11.68 10.79 14.58
N LEU A 396 12.97 10.86 14.23
CA LEU A 396 14.04 10.53 15.17
C LEU A 396 14.10 11.49 16.36
N ASP A 397 13.95 12.80 16.13
CA ASP A 397 13.96 13.78 17.22
C ASP A 397 12.76 13.62 18.16
N THR A 398 11.57 13.38 17.61
CA THR A 398 10.37 13.04 18.39
C THR A 398 10.57 11.74 19.16
N PHE A 399 11.12 10.70 18.51
CA PHE A 399 11.34 9.39 19.13
C PHE A 399 12.31 9.48 20.32
N VAL A 400 13.44 10.17 20.17
CA VAL A 400 14.39 10.38 21.27
C VAL A 400 13.74 11.19 22.39
N THR A 401 12.95 12.22 22.07
CA THR A 401 12.28 13.06 23.07
C THR A 401 11.36 12.24 23.97
N HIS A 402 10.54 11.38 23.37
CA HIS A 402 9.49 10.65 24.07
C HIS A 402 9.90 9.29 24.63
N PHE A 403 10.89 8.64 24.02
CA PHE A 403 11.23 7.24 24.33
C PHE A 403 12.62 7.01 24.92
N LYS A 404 13.48 8.03 25.05
CA LYS A 404 14.84 7.84 25.63
C LYS A 404 14.87 7.30 27.06
N SER A 405 13.81 7.53 27.83
CA SER A 405 13.67 6.97 29.19
C SER A 405 13.19 5.52 29.17
N LYS A 406 12.50 5.10 28.11
CA LYS A 406 11.95 3.76 27.94
C LYS A 406 12.96 2.81 27.30
N PHE A 407 13.68 3.27 26.28
CA PHE A 407 14.66 2.47 25.56
C PHE A 407 16.08 2.95 25.87
N PRO A 408 16.88 2.19 26.65
CA PRO A 408 18.28 2.50 26.89
C PRO A 408 19.09 2.70 25.60
N PHE A 409 18.68 2.02 24.52
CA PHE A 409 19.20 2.19 23.17
C PHE A 409 19.21 3.66 22.70
N LEU A 410 18.35 4.53 23.20
CA LEU A 410 18.26 5.94 22.78
C LEU A 410 18.93 6.91 23.75
N ALA A 411 19.46 6.44 24.88
CA ALA A 411 19.85 7.29 26.01
C ALA A 411 20.99 8.28 25.68
N ASP A 412 21.88 7.93 24.77
CA ASP A 412 23.03 8.75 24.35
C ASP A 412 22.71 9.67 23.15
N LEU A 413 21.53 9.54 22.55
CA LEU A 413 21.14 10.35 21.40
C LEU A 413 20.59 11.72 21.85
N PRO A 414 21.05 12.84 21.23
CA PRO A 414 20.48 14.15 21.51
C PRO A 414 19.09 14.28 20.87
N ALA A 415 18.16 14.91 21.59
CA ALA A 415 16.91 15.41 21.02
C ALA A 415 17.11 16.86 20.55
N ASN A 416 16.59 17.20 19.37
CA ASN A 416 16.68 18.57 18.85
C ASN A 416 15.30 19.25 18.84
N GLY A 417 15.17 20.34 19.59
CA GLY A 417 14.02 21.25 19.50
C GLY A 417 12.75 20.75 20.20
N SER A 418 11.72 21.59 20.17
CA SER A 418 10.35 21.22 20.56
C SER A 418 9.61 20.55 19.39
N GLU A 419 8.52 19.83 19.67
CA GLU A 419 7.68 19.16 18.65
C GLU A 419 7.27 20.10 17.52
N GLU A 420 6.81 21.31 17.84
CA GLU A 420 6.42 22.30 16.82
C GLU A 420 7.61 22.77 15.97
N ALA A 421 8.80 22.93 16.59
CA ALA A 421 10.01 23.30 15.84
C ALA A 421 10.45 22.17 14.91
N VAL A 422 10.35 20.92 15.38
CA VAL A 422 10.65 19.71 14.63
C VAL A 422 9.71 19.55 13.42
N LEU A 423 8.40 19.65 13.66
CA LEU A 423 7.38 19.60 12.60
C LEU A 423 7.57 20.76 11.60
N GLY A 424 7.80 21.98 12.10
CA GLY A 424 8.03 23.15 11.27
C GLY A 424 9.27 23.02 10.39
N ALA A 425 10.36 22.47 10.90
CA ALA A 425 11.59 22.22 10.14
C ALA A 425 11.38 21.16 9.04
N ALA A 426 10.71 20.04 9.35
CA ALA A 426 10.39 19.01 8.36
C ALA A 426 9.45 19.53 7.28
N HIS A 427 8.41 20.27 7.67
CA HIS A 427 7.47 20.86 6.73
C HIS A 427 8.16 21.84 5.77
N LYS A 428 9.01 22.73 6.32
CA LYS A 428 9.82 23.65 5.52
C LYS A 428 10.78 22.93 4.58
N CYS A 429 11.43 21.85 5.05
CA CYS A 429 12.31 21.02 4.23
C CYS A 429 11.60 20.46 2.99
N VAL A 430 10.35 19.99 3.14
CA VAL A 430 9.55 19.49 2.01
C VAL A 430 9.16 20.63 1.06
N ILE A 431 8.65 21.75 1.58
CA ILE A 431 8.27 22.91 0.75
C ILE A 431 9.45 23.41 -0.07
N ASP A 432 10.62 23.56 0.56
CA ASP A 432 11.82 24.06 -0.11
C ASP A 432 12.32 23.06 -1.17
N GLY A 433 12.23 21.75 -0.89
CA GLY A 433 12.67 20.70 -1.81
C GLY A 433 11.70 20.41 -2.97
N ALA A 434 10.40 20.65 -2.79
CA ALA A 434 9.36 20.46 -3.80
C ALA A 434 8.90 21.78 -4.45
N LYS A 435 9.65 22.86 -4.22
CA LYS A 435 9.31 24.20 -4.71
C LYS A 435 9.07 24.20 -6.22
N GLY A 436 7.91 24.72 -6.61
CA GLY A 436 7.46 24.79 -8.01
C GLY A 436 6.40 23.75 -8.36
N ASP A 437 6.41 22.60 -7.69
CA ASP A 437 5.47 21.50 -7.94
C ASP A 437 4.48 21.29 -6.79
N ILE A 438 4.82 21.76 -5.58
CA ILE A 438 3.93 21.75 -4.41
C ILE A 438 3.18 23.08 -4.29
N HIS A 439 1.93 23.01 -3.82
CA HIS A 439 1.09 24.19 -3.61
C HIS A 439 1.66 25.09 -2.51
N VAL A 440 2.11 26.27 -2.94
CA VAL A 440 2.48 27.38 -2.06
C VAL A 440 1.68 28.60 -2.50
N PRO A 441 0.75 29.09 -1.66
CA PRO A 441 -0.07 30.24 -2.00
C PRO A 441 0.79 31.50 -2.13
N ALA A 442 0.33 32.44 -2.97
CA ALA A 442 1.01 33.71 -3.14
C ALA A 442 1.00 34.50 -1.84
N LYS A 443 2.08 35.24 -1.57
CA LYS A 443 2.17 36.07 -0.36
C LYS A 443 1.05 37.11 -0.35
N GLY A 444 0.17 37.02 0.64
CA GLY A 444 -0.98 37.94 0.80
C GLY A 444 -2.22 37.53 0.02
N ASP A 445 -2.31 36.27 -0.42
CA ASP A 445 -3.56 35.72 -0.95
C ASP A 445 -4.66 35.72 0.12
N MET A 446 -5.65 36.59 -0.04
CA MET A 446 -6.76 36.77 0.89
C MET A 446 -7.77 35.61 0.82
N LYS A 447 -7.65 34.72 -0.18
CA LYS A 447 -8.47 33.53 -0.32
C LYS A 447 -7.82 32.28 0.31
N ASP A 448 -6.55 32.37 0.69
CA ASP A 448 -5.85 31.30 1.40
C ASP A 448 -6.08 31.41 2.91
N VAL A 449 -6.72 30.39 3.47
CA VAL A 449 -6.98 30.26 4.91
C VAL A 449 -6.19 29.14 5.57
N GLU A 450 -5.49 28.32 4.78
CA GLU A 450 -4.83 27.08 5.24
C GLU A 450 -3.31 27.20 5.25
N GLY A 451 -2.74 28.10 4.45
CA GLY A 451 -1.30 28.34 4.36
C GLY A 451 -0.60 27.41 3.36
N PRO A 452 0.75 27.42 3.33
CA PRO A 452 1.50 26.60 2.38
C PRO A 452 1.43 25.12 2.74
N ALA A 453 1.15 24.28 1.74
CA ALA A 453 1.14 22.82 1.82
C ALA A 453 0.49 22.21 3.10
N PRO A 454 -0.78 22.54 3.40
CA PRO A 454 -1.44 22.11 4.62
C PRO A 454 -1.57 20.58 4.73
N GLY A 455 -1.72 19.87 3.60
CA GLY A 455 -1.78 18.40 3.57
C GLY A 455 -0.47 17.76 4.01
N THR A 456 0.66 18.33 3.60
CA THR A 456 2.02 17.91 3.94
C THR A 456 2.29 18.12 5.43
N ARG A 457 1.88 19.28 5.96
CA ARG A 457 1.97 19.53 7.40
C ARG A 457 1.14 18.53 8.20
N LEU A 458 -0.09 18.26 7.78
CA LEU A 458 -0.96 17.27 8.43
C LEU A 458 -0.37 15.86 8.33
N ALA A 459 0.15 15.48 7.17
CA ALA A 459 0.79 14.18 6.94
C ALA A 459 1.98 13.96 7.88
N LEU A 460 2.86 14.95 7.99
CA LEU A 460 3.99 14.90 8.90
C LEU A 460 3.52 14.84 10.36
N PHE A 461 2.52 15.64 10.74
CA PHE A 461 1.94 15.61 12.09
C PHE A 461 1.39 14.21 12.45
N GLN A 462 0.58 13.62 11.57
CA GLN A 462 0.01 12.28 11.75
C GLN A 462 1.09 11.21 11.84
N MET A 463 2.12 11.29 11.00
CA MET A 463 3.27 10.38 11.02
C MET A 463 4.04 10.48 12.35
N LEU A 464 4.28 11.70 12.85
CA LEU A 464 5.02 11.92 14.10
C LEU A 464 4.29 11.38 15.33
N ALA A 465 2.96 11.33 15.33
CA ALA A 465 2.17 10.76 16.43
C ALA A 465 2.57 9.32 16.79
N ARG A 466 3.11 8.52 15.84
CA ARG A 466 3.64 7.17 16.14
C ARG A 466 4.83 7.19 17.12
N PHE A 467 5.63 8.24 17.03
CA PHE A 467 6.86 8.45 17.80
C PHE A 467 6.63 9.28 19.06
N GLU A 468 5.39 9.70 19.30
CA GLU A 468 4.96 10.30 20.56
C GLU A 468 4.52 9.16 21.50
N ASN A 469 4.92 9.24 22.77
CA ASN A 469 4.49 8.28 23.78
C ASN A 469 3.11 8.68 24.30
N VAL A 470 2.13 8.74 23.40
CA VAL A 470 0.75 9.03 23.77
C VAL A 470 0.12 7.73 24.26
N ASP A 471 -0.16 7.67 25.56
CA ASP A 471 -0.95 6.61 26.19
C ASP A 471 -2.41 6.77 25.75
N VAL A 472 -2.68 6.45 24.48
CA VAL A 472 -4.04 6.43 23.94
C VAL A 472 -4.66 5.11 24.35
N ASP A 473 -5.64 5.18 25.24
CA ASP A 473 -6.56 4.09 25.54
C ASP A 473 -7.38 3.78 24.28
N LEU A 474 -6.80 3.01 23.35
CA LEU A 474 -7.41 2.63 22.07
C LEU A 474 -8.75 1.93 22.27
N ALA A 475 -8.97 1.27 23.42
CA ALA A 475 -10.25 0.67 23.80
C ALA A 475 -11.36 1.71 24.05
N LYS A 476 -11.02 2.97 24.33
CA LYS A 476 -11.96 4.09 24.45
C LYS A 476 -12.19 4.86 23.15
N MET A 477 -11.26 4.79 22.19
CA MET A 477 -11.32 5.54 20.93
C MET A 477 -11.74 4.69 19.72
N GLY A 478 -11.61 3.37 19.79
CA GLY A 478 -12.16 2.46 18.80
C GLY A 478 -13.65 2.24 19.03
N SER A 479 -14.51 2.95 18.30
CA SER A 479 -15.87 2.47 18.04
C SER A 479 -15.93 1.43 16.91
N GLU A 480 -14.77 1.04 16.36
CA GLU A 480 -14.67 -0.10 15.46
C GLU A 480 -14.72 -1.36 16.32
N LYS A 481 -15.84 -2.10 16.24
CA LYS A 481 -15.94 -3.45 16.76
C LYS A 481 -14.80 -4.26 16.12
N LYS A 482 -14.03 -5.00 16.93
CA LYS A 482 -13.13 -6.06 16.45
C LYS A 482 -13.84 -6.87 15.38
N THR A 483 -13.21 -7.07 14.23
CA THR A 483 -13.73 -7.96 13.20
C THR A 483 -13.36 -9.41 13.54
N GLU A 484 -14.07 -10.38 12.95
CA GLU A 484 -13.68 -11.79 13.07
C GLU A 484 -12.26 -12.04 12.50
N GLU A 485 -11.82 -11.22 11.56
CA GLU A 485 -10.46 -11.27 11.01
C GLU A 485 -9.40 -10.80 12.01
N ASP A 486 -9.68 -9.76 12.80
CA ASP A 486 -8.77 -9.31 13.87
C ASP A 486 -8.54 -10.44 14.89
N GLU A 487 -9.58 -11.23 15.20
CA GLU A 487 -9.48 -12.39 16.10
C GLU A 487 -8.66 -13.53 15.48
N VAL A 488 -8.86 -13.81 14.18
CA VAL A 488 -8.08 -14.83 13.46
C VAL A 488 -6.61 -14.43 13.35
N ILE A 489 -6.31 -13.15 13.11
CA ILE A 489 -4.94 -12.62 13.10
C ILE A 489 -4.31 -12.74 14.50
N GLU A 490 -5.03 -12.34 15.56
CA GLU A 490 -4.56 -12.47 16.95
C GLU A 490 -4.26 -13.94 17.32
N ASP A 491 -5.13 -14.87 16.92
CA ASP A 491 -4.95 -16.31 17.16
C ASP A 491 -3.77 -16.88 16.36
N ALA A 492 -3.63 -16.50 15.08
CA ALA A 492 -2.50 -16.90 14.24
C ALA A 492 -1.18 -16.34 14.80
N GLU A 493 -1.16 -15.09 15.26
CA GLU A 493 -0.02 -14.49 15.93
C GLU A 493 0.33 -15.20 17.24
N ALA A 494 -0.67 -15.60 18.03
CA ALA A 494 -0.47 -16.36 19.26
C ALA A 494 0.15 -17.74 18.98
N VAL A 495 -0.28 -18.41 17.91
CA VAL A 495 0.31 -19.68 17.47
C VAL A 495 1.76 -19.48 17.02
N LEU A 496 2.03 -18.47 16.19
CA LEU A 496 3.39 -18.16 15.73
C LEU A 496 4.33 -17.80 16.90
N LYS A 497 3.85 -17.02 17.88
CA LYS A 497 4.61 -16.72 19.11
C LYS A 497 4.94 -17.99 19.89
N ARG A 498 3.97 -18.89 20.08
CA ARG A 498 4.20 -20.19 20.75
C ARG A 498 5.19 -21.09 20.00
N ILE A 499 5.18 -21.07 18.67
CA ILE A 499 6.16 -21.80 17.84
C ILE A 499 7.56 -21.22 18.07
N LYS A 500 7.70 -19.89 18.02
CA LYS A 500 8.96 -19.20 18.25
C LYS A 500 9.51 -19.42 19.66
N GLU A 501 8.64 -19.42 20.67
CA GLU A 501 8.98 -19.77 22.05
C GLU A 501 9.54 -21.20 22.13
N LYS A 502 8.88 -22.19 21.52
CA LYS A 502 9.35 -23.58 21.45
C LYS A 502 10.67 -23.75 20.67
N GLU A 503 10.87 -23.00 19.59
CA GLU A 503 12.13 -23.01 18.85
C GLU A 503 13.29 -22.41 19.64
N ASN A 504 13.02 -21.40 20.46
CA ASN A 504 14.00 -20.80 21.36
C ASN A 504 14.32 -21.73 22.56
N GLU A 505 13.35 -22.50 23.06
CA GLU A 505 13.58 -23.56 24.05
C GLU A 505 14.48 -24.68 23.49
N GLY A 506 14.35 -25.00 22.19
CA GLY A 506 15.17 -26.00 21.50
C GLY A 506 16.62 -25.57 21.23
N LYS A 507 16.93 -24.26 21.22
CA LYS A 507 18.28 -23.72 21.03
C LYS A 507 19.05 -23.51 22.35
N GLY A 508 18.44 -23.85 23.50
CA GLY A 508 19.04 -23.76 24.83
C GLY A 508 19.74 -25.02 25.36
N VAL A 509 19.83 -26.10 24.56
CA VAL A 509 20.55 -27.32 24.95
C VAL A 509 21.41 -27.85 23.79
N LYS A 510 22.61 -27.27 23.66
CA LYS A 510 23.89 -28.02 23.65
C LYS A 510 25.08 -27.07 23.64
#